data_AF-A0A3S9F236-F1
#
_entry.id   AF-A0A3S9F236-F1
#
_cell.length_a   1.000
_cell.length_b   1.000
_cell.length_c   1.000
_cell.angle_alpha   90.00
_cell.angle_beta   90.00
_cell.angle_gamma   90.00
#
_symmetry.space_group_name_H-M   'P 1'
#
loop_
_entity.id
_entity.type
_entity.pdbx_description
1 polymer ?
#
loop_
_entity_poly.entity_id
_entity_poly.type
_entity_poly.pdbx_seq_one_letter_code
_entity_poly.pdbx_strand_id
1 'polypeptide(L)'
;MEDYFLNTFLGAEMRSLWVGLPRLFTILALGLLAASTASQSAAAACPDIPMAVAGPMTGDWALMGEEMRRGAQLAADDINAKGGIGGCKIALVVLDDQGNPVTAIAIAKAFARDRVRFVVGHYNSGSSIPASQIYAKNNTVMVSPASTNPGLTEFKLWNVVRTAGRDDVQGTFAGEYMVDHFAARNLAIVSDGTPYGDGLANKARKALRAKGHPEKLAIKVRYDQTNFGDLIGRMKAAKIDVAFFAGLGDQLGRLIRQSDEADMHLQFISGTEPWSRV
;
A
#
# COMPACT_ATOMS: atom_id res chain seq x y z
N MET A 1 -56.53 -60.87 -28.10
CA MET A 1 -57.36 -60.08 -29.03
C MET A 1 -56.58 -58.92 -29.65
N GLU A 2 -55.39 -58.57 -29.15
CA GLU A 2 -54.47 -57.58 -29.76
C GLU A 2 -53.56 -58.18 -30.86
N ASP A 3 -53.10 -59.43 -30.72
CA ASP A 3 -52.14 -60.02 -31.67
C ASP A 3 -52.72 -60.40 -33.05
N TYR A 4 -54.05 -60.43 -33.20
CA TYR A 4 -54.70 -60.71 -34.48
C TYR A 4 -54.78 -59.46 -35.37
N PHE A 5 -54.80 -58.25 -34.80
CA PHE A 5 -54.93 -57.02 -35.57
C PHE A 5 -53.61 -56.62 -36.26
N LEU A 6 -52.47 -56.96 -35.65
CA LEU A 6 -51.14 -56.62 -36.16
C LEU A 6 -50.68 -57.51 -37.32
N ASN A 7 -51.18 -58.75 -37.42
CA ASN A 7 -50.72 -59.72 -38.41
C ASN A 7 -51.47 -59.65 -39.75
N THR A 8 -52.61 -58.97 -39.84
CA THR A 8 -53.46 -58.99 -41.05
C THR A 8 -53.38 -57.72 -41.90
N PHE A 9 -52.85 -56.60 -41.39
CA PHE A 9 -52.95 -55.30 -42.08
C PHE A 9 -51.64 -54.54 -42.35
N LEU A 10 -50.49 -55.01 -41.87
CA LEU A 10 -49.21 -54.33 -42.14
C LEU A 10 -48.26 -55.25 -42.91
N GLY A 11 -48.13 -54.99 -44.22
CA GLY A 11 -47.18 -55.68 -45.09
C GLY A 11 -45.73 -55.52 -44.63
N ALA A 12 -44.85 -56.42 -45.10
CA ALA A 12 -43.44 -56.53 -44.68
C ALA A 12 -42.65 -55.21 -44.74
N GLU A 13 -43.03 -54.29 -45.63
CA GLU A 13 -42.50 -52.93 -45.77
C GLU A 13 -42.68 -52.05 -44.53
N MET A 14 -43.72 -52.27 -43.72
CA MET A 14 -44.01 -51.41 -42.55
C MET A 14 -43.31 -51.86 -41.26
N ARG A 15 -42.67 -53.04 -41.27
CA ARG A 15 -41.86 -53.54 -40.14
C ARG A 15 -40.49 -52.85 -40.06
N SER A 16 -39.93 -52.39 -41.18
CA SER A 16 -38.62 -51.71 -41.22
C SER A 16 -38.67 -50.28 -40.66
N LEU A 17 -39.85 -49.66 -40.66
CA LEU A 17 -40.06 -48.28 -40.19
C LEU A 17 -40.21 -48.18 -38.66
N TRP A 18 -40.69 -49.23 -37.98
CA TRP A 18 -40.93 -49.20 -36.53
C TRP A 18 -39.69 -49.51 -35.68
N VAL A 19 -38.70 -50.22 -36.23
CA VAL A 19 -37.42 -50.52 -35.55
C VAL A 19 -36.41 -49.36 -35.66
N GLY A 20 -36.64 -48.42 -36.59
CA GLY A 20 -35.80 -47.24 -36.81
C GLY A 20 -36.12 -46.02 -35.93
N LEU A 21 -37.37 -45.90 -35.47
CA LEU A 21 -37.82 -44.73 -34.69
C LEU A 21 -37.11 -44.56 -33.32
N PRO A 22 -36.85 -45.60 -32.51
CA PRO A 22 -36.18 -45.40 -31.22
C PRO A 22 -34.68 -45.11 -31.37
N ARG A 23 -34.04 -45.57 -32.46
CA ARG A 23 -32.62 -45.30 -32.75
C ARG A 23 -32.37 -43.87 -33.22
N LEU A 24 -33.33 -43.27 -33.93
CA LEU A 24 -33.24 -41.85 -34.34
C LEU A 24 -33.37 -40.90 -33.13
N PHE A 25 -34.21 -41.23 -32.14
CA PHE A 25 -34.36 -40.44 -30.92
C PHE A 25 -33.15 -40.50 -29.97
N THR A 26 -32.43 -41.63 -29.90
CA THR A 26 -31.21 -41.73 -29.06
C THR A 26 -30.02 -40.96 -29.65
N ILE A 27 -29.90 -40.92 -30.99
CA ILE A 27 -28.83 -40.17 -31.68
C ILE A 27 -29.08 -38.66 -31.60
N LEU A 28 -30.35 -38.22 -31.64
CA LEU A 28 -30.71 -36.80 -31.51
C LEU A 28 -30.52 -36.28 -30.06
N ALA A 29 -30.77 -37.11 -29.04
CA ALA A 29 -30.56 -36.75 -27.64
C ALA A 29 -29.07 -36.67 -27.25
N LEU A 30 -28.20 -37.53 -27.81
CA LEU A 30 -26.74 -37.40 -27.66
C LEU A 30 -26.18 -36.19 -28.43
N GLY A 31 -26.77 -35.84 -29.58
CA GLY A 31 -26.38 -34.66 -30.36
C GLY A 31 -26.70 -33.34 -29.64
N LEU A 32 -27.84 -33.25 -28.94
CA LEU A 32 -28.19 -32.06 -28.16
C LEU A 32 -27.38 -31.92 -26.87
N LEU A 33 -26.96 -33.02 -26.23
CA LEU A 33 -26.13 -32.97 -25.03
C LEU A 33 -24.66 -32.63 -25.35
N ALA A 34 -24.18 -32.96 -26.56
CA ALA A 34 -22.87 -32.57 -27.06
C ALA A 34 -22.80 -31.12 -27.59
N ALA A 35 -23.95 -30.53 -27.93
CA ALA A 35 -24.03 -29.13 -28.38
C ALA A 35 -24.09 -28.12 -27.21
N SER A 36 -24.46 -28.56 -26.00
CA SER A 36 -24.54 -27.69 -24.82
C SER A 36 -23.21 -27.46 -24.07
N THR A 37 -22.13 -28.16 -24.43
CA THR A 37 -20.81 -28.03 -23.76
C THR A 37 -19.80 -27.18 -24.53
N ALA A 38 -20.14 -26.67 -25.71
CA ALA A 38 -19.21 -25.95 -26.59
C ALA A 38 -19.43 -24.42 -26.62
N SER A 39 -20.01 -23.85 -25.57
CA SER A 39 -20.06 -22.39 -25.36
C SER A 39 -19.40 -22.01 -24.03
N GLN A 40 -18.32 -22.70 -23.66
CA GLN A 40 -17.28 -22.02 -22.88
C GLN A 40 -16.61 -21.08 -23.87
N SER A 41 -17.10 -19.82 -23.94
CA SER A 41 -16.36 -18.75 -24.58
C SER A 41 -14.94 -18.83 -24.02
N ALA A 42 -13.98 -19.26 -24.84
CA ALA A 42 -12.59 -19.01 -24.57
C ALA A 42 -12.47 -17.49 -24.63
N ALA A 43 -12.71 -16.83 -23.49
CA ALA A 43 -12.40 -15.44 -23.32
C ALA A 43 -10.95 -15.31 -23.79
N ALA A 44 -10.75 -14.60 -24.90
CA ALA A 44 -9.42 -14.41 -25.45
C ALA A 44 -8.56 -13.87 -24.31
N ALA A 45 -7.63 -14.70 -23.83
CA ALA A 45 -6.80 -14.36 -22.68
C ALA A 45 -5.97 -13.15 -23.08
N CYS A 46 -6.39 -11.97 -22.64
CA CYS A 46 -5.61 -10.77 -22.81
C CYS A 46 -4.33 -10.88 -21.97
N PRO A 47 -3.23 -10.24 -22.40
CA PRO A 47 -2.00 -10.24 -21.63
C PRO A 47 -2.22 -9.76 -20.20
N ASP A 48 -1.50 -10.34 -19.25
CA ASP A 48 -1.53 -9.90 -17.86
C ASP A 48 -1.19 -8.41 -17.77
N ILE A 49 -1.90 -7.69 -16.91
CA ILE A 49 -1.72 -6.28 -16.62
C ILE A 49 -0.59 -6.16 -15.60
N PRO A 50 0.59 -5.62 -16.00
CA PRO A 50 1.69 -5.44 -15.06
C PRO A 50 1.36 -4.30 -14.10
N MET A 51 1.45 -4.59 -12.80
CA MET A 51 1.35 -3.60 -11.74
C MET A 51 2.64 -3.60 -10.93
N ALA A 52 3.39 -2.51 -11.01
CA ALA A 52 4.63 -2.41 -10.28
C ALA A 52 4.37 -2.13 -8.80
N VAL A 53 5.20 -2.73 -7.94
CA VAL A 53 5.27 -2.42 -6.52
C VAL A 53 6.70 -2.05 -6.20
N ALA A 54 6.93 -0.86 -5.66
CA ALA A 54 8.26 -0.42 -5.25
C ALA A 54 8.25 0.13 -3.83
N GLY A 55 9.17 -0.35 -3.01
CA GLY A 55 9.32 0.08 -1.63
C GLY A 55 10.44 -0.69 -0.92
N PRO A 56 10.61 -0.46 0.39
CA PRO A 56 11.77 -0.93 1.14
C PRO A 56 11.56 -2.39 1.56
N MET A 57 11.84 -3.33 0.66
CA MET A 57 11.72 -4.77 0.96
C MET A 57 12.90 -5.26 1.81
N THR A 58 14.00 -4.50 1.82
CA THR A 58 15.14 -4.71 2.72
C THR A 58 15.51 -3.41 3.46
N GLY A 59 16.43 -3.52 4.42
CA GLY A 59 16.86 -2.40 5.27
C GLY A 59 15.94 -2.16 6.47
N ASP A 60 16.06 -0.98 7.09
CA ASP A 60 15.38 -0.66 8.36
C ASP A 60 13.84 -0.68 8.27
N TRP A 61 13.32 -0.54 7.05
CA TRP A 61 11.89 -0.51 6.74
C TRP A 61 11.36 -1.81 6.10
N ALA A 62 12.16 -2.88 6.09
CA ALA A 62 11.83 -4.15 5.46
C ALA A 62 10.45 -4.69 5.88
N LEU A 63 10.11 -4.57 7.17
CA LEU A 63 8.80 -5.02 7.69
C LEU A 63 7.65 -4.32 6.97
N MET A 64 7.71 -2.99 6.87
CA MET A 64 6.66 -2.17 6.26
C MET A 64 6.61 -2.37 4.74
N GLY A 65 7.76 -2.50 4.07
CA GLY A 65 7.80 -2.85 2.65
C GLY A 65 7.17 -4.21 2.37
N GLU A 66 7.45 -5.20 3.21
CA GLU A 66 6.88 -6.54 3.07
C GLU A 66 5.37 -6.57 3.39
N GLU A 67 4.88 -5.76 4.34
CA GLU A 67 3.44 -5.53 4.54
C GLU A 67 2.78 -4.91 3.31
N MET A 68 3.40 -3.88 2.72
CA MET A 68 2.94 -3.25 1.49
C MET A 68 2.89 -4.26 0.33
N ARG A 69 3.93 -5.09 0.16
CA ARG A 69 4.00 -6.13 -0.87
C ARG A 69 2.89 -7.17 -0.69
N ARG A 70 2.70 -7.67 0.54
CA ARG A 70 1.65 -8.63 0.86
C ARG A 70 0.25 -8.06 0.63
N GLY A 71 0.02 -6.81 1.02
CA GLY A 71 -1.25 -6.12 0.75
C GLY A 71 -1.54 -5.97 -0.74
N ALA A 72 -0.54 -5.58 -1.53
CA ALA A 72 -0.67 -5.52 -2.98
C ALA A 72 -0.96 -6.89 -3.60
N GLN A 73 -0.27 -7.94 -3.13
CA GLN A 73 -0.48 -9.31 -3.62
C GLN A 73 -1.89 -9.80 -3.30
N LEU A 74 -2.37 -9.61 -2.07
CA LEU A 74 -3.71 -10.00 -1.68
C LEU A 74 -4.77 -9.30 -2.54
N ALA A 75 -4.61 -8.00 -2.80
CA ALA A 75 -5.52 -7.26 -3.66
C ALA A 75 -5.51 -7.79 -5.12
N ALA A 76 -4.33 -8.10 -5.66
CA ALA A 76 -4.21 -8.69 -6.99
C ALA A 76 -4.87 -10.08 -7.07
N ASP A 77 -4.65 -10.92 -6.07
CA ASP A 77 -5.23 -12.26 -5.99
C ASP A 77 -6.76 -12.21 -5.91
N ASP A 78 -7.31 -11.33 -5.07
CA ASP A 78 -8.75 -11.12 -4.93
C ASP A 78 -9.41 -10.63 -6.24
N ILE A 79 -8.76 -9.71 -6.96
CA ILE A 79 -9.23 -9.20 -8.26
C ILE A 79 -9.17 -10.31 -9.31
N ASN A 80 -8.06 -11.05 -9.35
CA ASN A 80 -7.85 -12.14 -10.31
C ASN A 80 -8.83 -13.28 -10.09
N ALA A 81 -9.13 -13.63 -8.84
CA ALA A 81 -10.13 -14.63 -8.48
C ALA A 81 -11.54 -14.26 -8.94
N LYS A 82 -11.84 -12.95 -9.07
CA LYS A 82 -13.11 -12.41 -9.58
C LYS A 82 -13.15 -12.27 -11.11
N GLY A 83 -12.17 -12.84 -11.82
CA GLY A 83 -12.09 -12.79 -13.28
C GLY A 83 -11.19 -11.68 -13.84
N GLY A 84 -10.46 -10.96 -12.99
CA GLY A 84 -9.52 -9.93 -13.41
C GLY A 84 -10.18 -8.63 -13.88
N ILE A 85 -9.40 -7.74 -14.48
CA ILE A 85 -9.88 -6.47 -15.04
C ILE A 85 -10.16 -6.70 -16.53
N GLY A 86 -11.44 -6.69 -16.91
CA GLY A 86 -11.84 -6.95 -18.30
C GLY A 86 -11.47 -8.35 -18.80
N GLY A 87 -11.31 -9.32 -17.89
CA GLY A 87 -10.84 -10.67 -18.21
C GLY A 87 -9.32 -10.87 -18.10
N CYS A 88 -8.54 -9.79 -17.89
CA CYS A 88 -7.08 -9.85 -17.81
C CYS A 88 -6.63 -9.91 -16.35
N LYS A 89 -5.65 -10.76 -16.04
CA LYS A 89 -5.11 -10.87 -14.68
C LYS A 89 -4.11 -9.75 -14.39
N ILE A 90 -4.01 -9.34 -13.13
CA ILE A 90 -2.97 -8.48 -12.61
C ILE A 90 -1.75 -9.35 -12.29
N ALA A 91 -0.57 -8.94 -12.77
CA ALA A 91 0.71 -9.52 -12.41
C ALA A 91 1.58 -8.46 -11.72
N LEU A 92 2.05 -8.76 -10.50
CA LEU A 92 2.89 -7.82 -9.76
C LEU A 92 4.34 -7.88 -10.21
N VAL A 93 4.97 -6.70 -10.35
CA VAL A 93 6.41 -6.56 -10.57
C VAL A 93 6.99 -5.83 -9.36
N VAL A 94 7.66 -6.55 -8.48
CA VAL A 94 8.16 -6.01 -7.22
C VAL A 94 9.64 -5.62 -7.36
N LEU A 95 9.99 -4.38 -7.02
CA LEU A 95 11.38 -3.93 -6.90
C LEU A 95 11.65 -3.31 -5.53
N ASP A 96 12.81 -3.65 -4.96
CA ASP A 96 13.25 -3.16 -3.65
C ASP A 96 14.00 -1.84 -3.78
N ASP A 97 13.44 -0.77 -3.22
CA ASP A 97 14.08 0.54 -3.18
C ASP A 97 14.97 0.76 -1.95
N GLN A 98 14.97 -0.18 -1.00
CA GLN A 98 15.75 -0.16 0.24
C GLN A 98 15.52 1.09 1.12
N GLY A 99 14.40 1.81 0.90
CA GLY A 99 14.13 3.11 1.53
C GLY A 99 15.08 4.20 1.06
N ASN A 100 15.81 3.98 -0.05
CA ASN A 100 16.86 4.86 -0.54
C ASN A 100 16.38 5.70 -1.75
N PRO A 101 16.48 7.05 -1.69
CA PRO A 101 16.03 7.91 -2.79
C PRO A 101 16.76 7.68 -4.13
N VAL A 102 18.05 7.31 -4.11
CA VAL A 102 18.83 7.05 -5.34
C VAL A 102 18.35 5.76 -6.00
N THR A 103 18.14 4.70 -5.23
CA THR A 103 17.59 3.44 -5.71
C THR A 103 16.15 3.61 -6.22
N ALA A 104 15.31 4.37 -5.51
CA ALA A 104 13.96 4.70 -5.95
C ALA A 104 13.93 5.43 -7.31
N ILE A 105 14.85 6.39 -7.53
CA ILE A 105 15.03 7.06 -8.82
C ILE A 105 15.44 6.07 -9.92
N ALA A 106 16.36 5.14 -9.62
CA ALA A 106 16.81 4.13 -10.57
C ALA A 106 15.67 3.17 -10.96
N ILE A 107 14.87 2.73 -9.99
CA ILE A 107 13.66 1.93 -10.19
C ILE A 107 12.65 2.68 -11.05
N ALA A 108 12.38 3.96 -10.75
CA ALA A 108 11.44 4.75 -11.51
C ALA A 108 11.87 4.89 -12.98
N LYS A 109 13.18 5.04 -13.25
CA LYS A 109 13.74 5.02 -14.60
C LYS A 109 13.60 3.65 -15.26
N ALA A 110 13.80 2.56 -14.53
CA ALA A 110 13.63 1.20 -15.06
C ALA A 110 12.18 0.96 -15.49
N PHE A 111 11.21 1.26 -14.61
CA PHE A 111 9.79 1.18 -14.92
C PHE A 111 9.38 2.07 -16.10
N ALA A 112 9.97 3.26 -16.24
CA ALA A 112 9.74 4.10 -17.40
C ALA A 112 10.24 3.45 -18.71
N ARG A 113 11.46 2.87 -18.72
CA ARG A 113 11.98 2.14 -19.89
C ARG A 113 11.10 0.94 -20.24
N ASP A 114 10.62 0.24 -19.23
CA ASP A 114 9.81 -0.98 -19.37
C ASP A 114 8.33 -0.64 -19.62
N ARG A 115 7.99 0.65 -19.77
CA ARG A 115 6.66 1.19 -20.09
C ARG A 115 5.57 0.79 -19.07
N VAL A 116 5.96 0.63 -17.81
CA VAL A 116 5.03 0.42 -16.69
C VAL A 116 4.06 1.59 -16.58
N ARG A 117 2.76 1.28 -16.44
CA ARG A 117 1.69 2.27 -16.37
C ARG A 117 1.15 2.52 -14.97
N PHE A 118 1.33 1.57 -14.06
CA PHE A 118 0.80 1.64 -12.70
C PHE A 118 1.86 1.20 -11.69
N VAL A 119 2.10 2.05 -10.70
CA VAL A 119 3.03 1.80 -9.60
C VAL A 119 2.30 1.98 -8.28
N VAL A 120 2.34 0.97 -7.43
CA VAL A 120 2.05 1.06 -6.01
C VAL A 120 3.36 1.32 -5.28
N GLY A 121 3.45 2.45 -4.58
CA GLY A 121 4.68 2.90 -3.95
C GLY A 121 5.04 4.33 -4.31
N HIS A 122 6.18 4.85 -3.89
CA HIS A 122 7.07 4.25 -2.91
C HIS A 122 6.49 4.37 -1.49
N TYR A 123 7.10 3.71 -0.51
CA TYR A 123 6.63 3.76 0.88
C TYR A 123 7.04 5.09 1.54
N ASN A 124 8.34 5.39 1.55
CA ASN A 124 8.89 6.56 2.23
C ASN A 124 8.75 7.85 1.40
N SER A 125 8.38 8.96 2.05
CA SER A 125 8.27 10.27 1.39
C SER A 125 9.54 10.70 0.65
N GLY A 126 10.72 10.39 1.20
CA GLY A 126 12.02 10.68 0.56
C GLY A 126 12.29 9.90 -0.73
N SER A 127 11.71 8.71 -0.88
CA SER A 127 11.76 7.91 -2.11
C SER A 127 10.66 8.32 -3.09
N SER A 128 9.44 8.49 -2.56
CA SER A 128 8.23 8.81 -3.34
C SER A 128 8.32 10.13 -4.08
N ILE A 129 8.77 11.19 -3.41
CA ILE A 129 8.81 12.53 -4.01
C ILE A 129 9.68 12.57 -5.28
N PRO A 130 10.96 12.17 -5.27
CA PRO A 130 11.78 12.20 -6.47
C PRO A 130 11.32 11.17 -7.54
N ALA A 131 10.86 9.98 -7.14
CA ALA A 131 10.34 8.99 -8.08
C ALA A 131 9.08 9.48 -8.82
N SER A 132 8.18 10.17 -8.10
CA SER A 132 6.92 10.70 -8.65
C SER A 132 7.11 11.62 -9.86
N GLN A 133 8.18 12.43 -9.86
CA GLN A 133 8.49 13.33 -10.97
C GLN A 133 8.88 12.57 -12.24
N ILE A 134 9.49 11.40 -12.09
CA ILE A 134 9.86 10.53 -13.22
C ILE A 134 8.61 9.83 -13.75
N TYR A 135 7.76 9.30 -12.88
CA TYR A 135 6.49 8.69 -13.26
C TYR A 135 5.56 9.69 -13.98
N ALA A 136 5.46 10.93 -13.49
CA ALA A 136 4.73 12.02 -14.13
C ALA A 136 5.16 12.29 -15.58
N LYS A 137 6.47 12.31 -15.83
CA LYS A 137 7.03 12.55 -17.17
C LYS A 137 6.83 11.38 -18.13
N ASN A 138 6.63 10.17 -17.61
CA ASN A 138 6.57 8.93 -18.41
C ASN A 138 5.16 8.32 -18.51
N ASN A 139 4.13 9.07 -18.11
CA ASN A 139 2.73 8.64 -18.14
C ASN A 139 2.49 7.35 -17.33
N THR A 140 3.04 7.31 -16.11
CA THR A 140 2.90 6.21 -15.15
C THR A 140 2.13 6.69 -13.93
N VAL A 141 0.96 6.13 -13.65
CA VAL A 141 0.21 6.46 -12.43
C VAL A 141 0.90 5.85 -11.21
N MET A 142 1.07 6.67 -10.18
CA MET A 142 1.67 6.29 -8.90
C MET A 142 0.63 6.44 -7.78
N VAL A 143 0.45 5.39 -6.99
CA VAL A 143 -0.34 5.39 -5.77
C VAL A 143 0.58 5.06 -4.59
N SER A 144 0.95 6.05 -3.79
CA SER A 144 1.74 5.77 -2.57
C SER A 144 0.83 5.34 -1.42
N PRO A 145 1.09 4.21 -0.77
CA PRO A 145 0.27 3.76 0.34
C PRO A 145 0.59 4.46 1.67
N ALA A 146 1.78 5.06 1.80
CA ALA A 146 2.31 5.51 3.10
C ALA A 146 3.00 6.88 3.10
N SER A 147 3.28 7.49 1.94
CA SER A 147 3.98 8.79 1.91
C SER A 147 3.07 9.96 2.27
N THR A 148 3.22 10.44 3.51
CA THR A 148 2.39 11.48 4.12
C THR A 148 2.90 12.91 3.89
N ASN A 149 4.13 13.09 3.39
CA ASN A 149 4.67 14.43 3.20
C ASN A 149 3.82 15.21 2.18
N PRO A 150 3.33 16.43 2.52
CA PRO A 150 2.53 17.26 1.63
C PRO A 150 3.14 17.45 0.23
N GLY A 151 4.47 17.57 0.18
CA GLY A 151 5.26 17.76 -1.04
C GLY A 151 4.96 16.72 -2.11
N LEU A 152 4.57 15.49 -1.76
CA LEU A 152 4.22 14.48 -2.76
C LEU A 152 3.09 14.91 -3.70
N THR A 153 2.05 15.57 -3.18
CA THR A 153 0.89 15.97 -4.01
C THR A 153 0.82 17.48 -4.25
N GLU A 154 1.67 18.28 -3.60
CA GLU A 154 1.72 19.74 -3.82
C GLU A 154 2.40 20.14 -5.13
N PHE A 155 3.15 19.23 -5.76
CA PHE A 155 3.61 19.40 -7.14
C PHE A 155 2.47 19.35 -8.18
N LYS A 156 1.23 19.03 -7.77
CA LYS A 156 0.04 18.95 -8.64
C LYS A 156 0.26 18.07 -9.87
N LEU A 157 1.03 17.00 -9.70
CA LEU A 157 1.27 16.00 -10.74
C LEU A 157 -0.05 15.26 -11.01
N TRP A 158 -0.44 15.18 -12.28
CA TRP A 158 -1.76 14.68 -12.69
C TRP A 158 -2.00 13.19 -12.33
N ASN A 159 -0.93 12.44 -12.10
CA ASN A 159 -0.92 10.99 -11.97
C ASN A 159 -0.32 10.48 -10.65
N VAL A 160 -0.25 11.34 -9.63
CA VAL A 160 0.32 10.99 -8.32
C VAL A 160 -0.76 11.13 -7.26
N VAL A 161 -1.14 10.02 -6.65
CA VAL A 161 -2.11 9.96 -5.56
C VAL A 161 -1.55 9.16 -4.39
N ARG A 162 -2.23 9.24 -3.24
CA ARG A 162 -1.89 8.49 -2.04
C ARG A 162 -3.13 8.01 -1.32
N THR A 163 -3.00 6.90 -0.60
CA THR A 163 -4.04 6.39 0.31
C THR A 163 -3.75 6.74 1.77
N ALA A 164 -2.60 7.34 2.05
CA ALA A 164 -2.25 7.88 3.36
C ALA A 164 -2.77 9.32 3.56
N GLY A 165 -2.87 9.73 4.82
CA GLY A 165 -3.11 11.13 5.22
C GLY A 165 -1.93 12.07 4.90
N ARG A 166 -1.93 13.26 5.50
CA ARG A 166 -0.87 14.27 5.32
C ARG A 166 -0.24 14.72 6.63
N ASP A 167 1.07 14.95 6.61
CA ASP A 167 1.84 15.45 7.77
C ASP A 167 1.41 16.85 8.20
N ASP A 168 0.80 17.65 7.33
CA ASP A 168 0.29 18.96 7.71
C ASP A 168 -1.06 18.92 8.42
N VAL A 169 -1.78 17.82 8.33
CA VAL A 169 -2.91 17.54 9.21
C VAL A 169 -2.38 16.94 10.51
N GLN A 170 -1.55 15.90 10.41
CA GLN A 170 -1.06 15.17 11.56
C GLN A 170 -0.17 15.99 12.49
N GLY A 171 0.83 16.69 11.92
CA GLY A 171 1.75 17.52 12.69
C GLY A 171 1.03 18.71 13.32
N THR A 172 0.08 19.32 12.60
CA THR A 172 -0.75 20.39 13.18
C THR A 172 -1.52 19.88 14.38
N PHE A 173 -2.22 18.75 14.24
CA PHE A 173 -2.93 18.11 15.34
C PHE A 173 -1.99 17.79 16.52
N ALA A 174 -0.81 17.22 16.27
CA ALA A 174 0.15 16.91 17.33
C ALA A 174 0.59 18.17 18.10
N GLY A 175 0.90 19.26 17.39
CA GLY A 175 1.25 20.53 18.01
C GLY A 175 0.08 21.14 18.81
N GLU A 176 -1.13 21.10 18.25
CA GLU A 176 -2.33 21.59 18.94
C GLU A 176 -2.64 20.79 20.21
N TYR A 177 -2.58 19.45 20.11
CA TYR A 177 -2.77 18.54 21.23
C TYR A 177 -1.74 18.78 22.34
N MET A 178 -0.48 19.01 21.97
CA MET A 178 0.56 19.37 22.94
C MET A 178 0.26 20.66 23.70
N VAL A 179 -0.26 21.69 23.04
CA VAL A 179 -0.71 22.90 23.74
C VAL A 179 -1.88 22.57 24.66
N ASP A 180 -2.92 21.95 24.12
CA ASP A 180 -4.20 21.79 24.82
C ASP A 180 -4.09 20.92 26.07
N HIS A 181 -3.13 19.99 26.10
CA HIS A 181 -2.93 19.06 27.23
C HIS A 181 -1.65 19.31 28.04
N PHE A 182 -0.65 20.00 27.49
CA PHE A 182 0.67 20.15 28.11
C PHE A 182 1.23 21.58 28.05
N ALA A 183 0.40 22.61 27.85
CA ALA A 183 0.83 24.02 27.79
C ALA A 183 1.75 24.49 28.94
N ALA A 184 1.61 23.94 30.14
CA ALA A 184 2.42 24.28 31.32
C ALA A 184 3.74 23.50 31.43
N ARG A 185 4.07 22.65 30.45
CA ARG A 185 5.23 21.77 30.43
C ARG A 185 6.30 22.26 29.46
N ASN A 186 7.55 21.87 29.69
CA ASN A 186 8.65 22.13 28.78
C ASN A 186 8.58 21.14 27.61
N LEU A 187 8.21 21.64 26.44
CA LEU A 187 8.00 20.84 25.24
C LEU A 187 9.26 20.75 24.39
N ALA A 188 9.54 19.56 23.85
CA ALA A 188 10.53 19.35 22.80
C ALA A 188 9.91 18.80 21.51
N ILE A 189 10.50 19.18 20.38
CA ILE A 189 10.22 18.59 19.07
C ILE A 189 11.52 17.98 18.53
N VAL A 190 11.49 16.69 18.19
CA VAL A 190 12.61 15.95 17.65
C VAL A 190 12.26 15.44 16.26
N SER A 191 13.10 15.69 15.26
CA SER A 191 12.99 15.13 13.91
C SER A 191 14.08 14.09 13.68
N ASP A 192 13.77 12.99 12.99
CA ASP A 192 14.75 11.99 12.54
C ASP A 192 15.64 12.45 11.36
N GLY A 193 15.40 13.65 10.83
CA GLY A 193 16.14 14.23 9.72
C GLY A 193 15.73 13.71 8.34
N THR A 194 14.74 12.83 8.24
CA THR A 194 14.15 12.42 6.96
C THR A 194 13.20 13.50 6.44
N PRO A 195 12.86 13.48 5.13
CA PRO A 195 11.80 14.36 4.61
C PRO A 195 10.44 14.18 5.32
N TYR A 196 10.14 12.98 5.81
CA TYR A 196 8.94 12.71 6.60
C TYR A 196 9.03 13.38 7.98
N GLY A 197 10.06 13.04 8.77
CA GLY A 197 10.24 13.57 10.13
C GLY A 197 10.38 15.09 10.16
N ASP A 198 11.11 15.67 9.22
CA ASP A 198 11.24 17.13 9.11
C ASP A 198 9.93 17.80 8.74
N GLY A 199 9.19 17.23 7.78
CA GLY A 199 7.89 17.75 7.35
C GLY A 199 6.92 17.79 8.54
N LEU A 200 6.83 16.68 9.25
CA LEU A 200 5.94 16.52 10.40
C LEU A 200 6.36 17.40 11.59
N ALA A 201 7.64 17.41 11.97
CA ALA A 201 8.17 18.27 13.03
C ALA A 201 7.91 19.75 12.75
N ASN A 202 8.12 20.19 11.51
CA ASN A 202 7.88 21.58 11.14
C ASN A 202 6.41 22.00 11.28
N LYS A 203 5.48 21.10 10.96
CA LYS A 203 4.04 21.36 11.11
C LYS A 203 3.62 21.43 12.58
N ALA A 204 4.13 20.52 13.41
CA ALA A 204 3.92 20.57 14.86
C ALA A 204 4.46 21.86 15.50
N ARG A 205 5.69 22.25 15.16
CA ARG A 205 6.30 23.51 15.64
C ARG A 205 5.49 24.73 15.22
N LYS A 206 5.01 24.75 13.98
CA LYS A 206 4.18 25.87 13.48
C LYS A 206 2.89 25.98 14.28
N ALA A 207 2.21 24.87 14.55
CA ALA A 207 0.98 24.84 15.33
C ALA A 207 1.18 25.29 16.79
N LEU A 208 2.22 24.75 17.46
CA LEU A 208 2.64 25.16 18.80
C LEU A 208 2.85 26.68 18.91
N ARG A 209 3.64 27.23 17.99
CA ARG A 209 3.98 28.66 17.94
C ARG A 209 2.78 29.54 17.62
N ALA A 210 1.88 29.09 16.73
CA ALA A 210 0.66 29.82 16.40
C ALA A 210 -0.29 29.95 17.60
N LYS A 211 -0.27 28.97 18.52
CA LYS A 211 -1.01 29.02 19.79
C LYS A 211 -0.26 29.75 20.93
N GLY A 212 0.91 30.34 20.66
CA GLY A 212 1.68 31.08 21.67
C GLY A 212 2.51 30.22 22.62
N HIS A 213 2.66 28.92 22.35
CA HIS A 213 3.42 27.97 23.17
C HIS A 213 4.61 27.39 22.38
N PRO A 214 5.67 28.17 22.09
CA PRO A 214 6.82 27.66 21.36
C PRO A 214 7.49 26.51 22.10
N GLU A 215 8.01 25.55 21.36
CA GLU A 215 8.83 24.49 21.93
C GLU A 215 10.11 25.06 22.56
N LYS A 216 10.52 24.51 23.70
CA LYS A 216 11.75 24.90 24.40
C LYS A 216 12.99 24.35 23.72
N LEU A 217 12.84 23.19 23.06
CA LEU A 217 13.92 22.51 22.37
C LEU A 217 13.41 21.95 21.05
N ALA A 218 14.10 22.27 19.97
CA ALA A 218 13.90 21.66 18.66
C ALA A 218 15.22 21.03 18.21
N ILE A 219 15.23 19.72 17.98
CA ILE A 219 16.45 18.99 17.59
C ILE A 219 16.17 18.12 16.37
N LYS A 220 17.15 18.07 15.48
CA LYS A 220 17.23 17.06 14.42
C LYS A 220 18.30 16.04 14.82
N VAL A 221 17.93 14.76 14.83
CA VAL A 221 18.87 13.64 14.93
C VAL A 221 19.21 13.13 13.53
N ARG A 222 20.19 12.24 13.43
CA ARG A 222 20.45 11.54 12.18
C ARG A 222 19.50 10.36 12.01
N TYR A 223 19.17 10.03 10.77
CA TYR A 223 18.37 8.86 10.41
C TYR A 223 18.98 7.56 10.95
N ASP A 224 20.30 7.42 10.88
CA ASP A 224 21.04 6.24 11.32
C ASP A 224 21.40 6.27 12.81
N GLN A 225 20.88 7.24 13.56
CA GLN A 225 21.26 7.43 14.96
C GLN A 225 20.70 6.31 15.82
N THR A 226 21.60 5.61 16.52
CA THR A 226 21.27 4.53 17.47
C THR A 226 21.58 4.91 18.91
N ASN A 227 22.53 5.83 19.14
CA ASN A 227 22.86 6.38 20.46
C ASN A 227 22.26 7.78 20.62
N PHE A 228 21.44 7.97 21.63
CA PHE A 228 20.71 9.20 21.93
C PHE A 228 21.21 9.93 23.20
N GLY A 229 22.36 9.55 23.75
CA GLY A 229 22.90 10.14 24.99
C GLY A 229 23.04 11.67 24.95
N ASP A 230 23.52 12.23 23.82
CA ASP A 230 23.57 13.69 23.62
C ASP A 230 22.17 14.32 23.64
N LEU A 231 21.23 13.74 22.89
CA LEU A 231 19.85 14.22 22.83
C LEU A 231 19.21 14.20 24.23
N ILE A 232 19.36 13.09 24.97
CA ILE A 232 18.84 12.93 26.33
C ILE A 232 19.49 13.94 27.27
N GLY A 233 20.82 14.11 27.23
CA GLY A 233 21.54 15.10 28.03
C GLY A 233 21.02 16.52 27.79
N ARG A 234 20.77 16.88 26.54
CA ARG A 234 20.20 18.18 26.16
C ARG A 234 18.75 18.34 26.63
N MET A 235 17.93 17.29 26.52
CA MET A 235 16.55 17.32 27.02
C MET A 235 16.50 17.46 28.56
N LYS A 236 17.39 16.76 29.30
CA LYS A 236 17.54 16.93 30.74
C LYS A 236 17.95 18.35 31.12
N ALA A 237 18.98 18.90 30.46
CA ALA A 237 19.45 20.26 30.70
C ALA A 237 18.35 21.30 30.45
N ALA A 238 17.53 21.09 29.42
CA ALA A 238 16.37 21.91 29.13
C ALA A 238 15.14 21.60 30.01
N LYS A 239 15.21 20.61 30.91
CA LYS A 239 14.12 20.15 31.78
C LYS A 239 12.86 19.79 30.99
N ILE A 240 13.00 19.11 29.86
CA ILE A 240 11.89 18.69 28.99
C ILE A 240 11.01 17.67 29.72
N ASP A 241 9.69 17.90 29.69
CA ASP A 241 8.69 16.99 30.27
C ASP A 241 7.95 16.17 29.18
N VAL A 242 7.80 16.74 27.98
CA VAL A 242 7.06 16.14 26.85
C VAL A 242 7.85 16.32 25.57
N ALA A 243 8.05 15.25 24.82
CA ALA A 243 8.72 15.28 23.52
C ALA A 243 7.84 14.71 22.41
N PHE A 244 7.67 15.47 21.34
CA PHE A 244 7.18 14.93 20.08
C PHE A 244 8.36 14.40 19.26
N PHE A 245 8.32 13.12 18.93
CA PHE A 245 9.28 12.48 18.04
C PHE A 245 8.65 12.28 16.66
N ALA A 246 9.09 13.08 15.70
CA ALA A 246 8.73 12.98 14.31
C ALA A 246 9.76 12.13 13.58
N GLY A 247 9.53 10.82 13.57
CA GLY A 247 10.46 9.88 12.98
C GLY A 247 10.02 8.44 13.15
N LEU A 248 10.99 7.53 13.14
CA LEU A 248 10.74 6.10 13.04
C LEU A 248 10.48 5.43 14.39
N GLY A 249 9.67 4.37 14.37
CA GLY A 249 9.33 3.60 15.57
C GLY A 249 10.54 2.91 16.23
N ASP A 250 11.51 2.45 15.45
CA ASP A 250 12.71 1.79 15.97
C ASP A 250 13.66 2.78 16.66
N GLN A 251 13.84 3.98 16.10
CA GLN A 251 14.56 5.07 16.76
C GLN A 251 13.84 5.54 18.02
N LEU A 252 12.52 5.70 17.97
CA LEU A 252 11.72 6.07 19.13
C LEU A 252 11.85 5.03 20.25
N GLY A 253 11.73 3.73 19.93
CA GLY A 253 11.90 2.66 20.91
C GLY A 253 13.29 2.67 21.57
N ARG A 254 14.34 2.92 20.79
CA ARG A 254 15.70 3.09 21.32
C ARG A 254 15.84 4.34 22.20
N LEU A 255 15.22 5.45 21.80
CA LEU A 255 15.22 6.70 22.56
C LEU A 255 14.48 6.55 23.90
N ILE A 256 13.32 5.90 23.91
CA ILE A 256 12.56 5.60 25.13
C ILE A 256 13.43 4.78 26.08
N ARG A 257 13.94 3.62 25.63
CA ARG A 257 14.79 2.75 26.46
C ARG A 257 16.00 3.48 27.03
N GLN A 258 16.72 4.25 26.20
CA GLN A 258 17.91 4.99 26.66
C GLN A 258 17.55 6.16 27.59
N SER A 259 16.36 6.75 27.46
CA SER A 259 15.87 7.78 28.38
C SER A 259 15.60 7.17 29.76
N ASP A 260 14.97 6.00 29.80
CA ASP A 260 14.71 5.24 31.04
C ASP A 260 16.02 4.80 31.71
N GLU A 261 16.98 4.26 30.95
CA GLU A 261 18.34 3.92 31.42
C GLU A 261 19.08 5.13 32.00
N ALA A 262 18.74 6.33 31.52
CA ALA A 262 19.28 7.58 32.03
C ALA A 262 18.42 8.19 33.15
N ASP A 263 17.38 7.53 33.68
CA ASP A 263 16.46 8.12 34.67
C ASP A 263 15.81 9.44 34.18
N MET A 264 15.45 9.48 32.89
CA MET A 264 14.66 10.56 32.29
C MET A 264 13.31 10.03 31.84
N HIS A 265 12.29 10.26 32.67
CA HIS A 265 10.91 9.85 32.40
C HIS A 265 10.16 11.03 31.76
N LEU A 266 9.90 10.97 30.46
CA LEU A 266 9.16 12.00 29.73
C LEU A 266 7.97 11.40 28.98
N GLN A 267 6.93 12.21 28.75
CA GLN A 267 5.83 11.81 27.88
C GLN A 267 6.25 11.93 26.41
N PHE A 268 6.31 10.81 25.70
CA PHE A 268 6.51 10.81 24.24
C PHE A 268 5.19 10.92 23.48
N ILE A 269 5.22 11.63 22.35
CA ILE A 269 4.15 11.80 21.37
C ILE A 269 4.79 11.49 20.01
N SER A 270 4.12 10.78 19.10
CA SER A 270 4.71 10.31 17.83
C SER A 270 3.75 10.44 16.64
N GLY A 271 4.32 10.60 15.43
CA GLY A 271 3.57 10.58 14.16
C GLY A 271 3.29 9.19 13.58
N THR A 272 3.97 8.14 14.02
CA THR A 272 3.69 6.76 13.58
C THR A 272 3.29 5.93 14.80
N GLU A 273 2.22 5.13 14.64
CA GLU A 273 1.60 4.31 15.69
C GLU A 273 2.54 3.26 16.29
N PRO A 274 2.32 2.78 17.54
CA PRO A 274 1.17 3.04 18.39
C PRO A 274 1.42 4.08 19.48
N TRP A 275 0.40 4.92 19.62
CA TRP A 275 0.06 5.61 20.85
C TRP A 275 -0.34 4.59 21.90
N SER A 276 0.62 4.13 22.68
CA SER A 276 0.33 3.47 23.95
C SER A 276 1.42 3.82 24.93
N ARG A 277 1.00 4.31 26.10
CA ARG A 277 1.82 4.31 27.30
C ARG A 277 2.43 2.91 27.45
N VAL A 278 3.75 2.85 27.48
CA VAL A 278 4.43 1.77 28.21
C VAL A 278 4.50 2.24 29.66
#